data_AF-A0A2A2AQ11-F1
#
_entry.id   AF-A0A2A2AQ11-F1
#
_cell.length_a   1.000
_cell.length_b   1.000
_cell.length_c   1.000
_cell.angle_alpha   90.00
_cell.angle_beta   90.00
_cell.angle_gamma   90.00
#
_symmetry.space_group_name_H-M   'P 1'
#
loop_
_entity.id
_entity.type
_entity.pdbx_description
1 polymer ?
#
loop_
_entity_poly.entity_id
_entity_poly.type
_entity_poly.pdbx_seq_one_letter_code
_entity_poly.pdbx_strand_id
1 'polypeptide(L)'
;MAVSAPAQEQHMPQSEPTQSEQAAAFDNWLEQAGPRIAWRNDTINAIVQRMAPQLAQLPEGGTTAADLAMGLHRMSDGQLQAATAHQQLLDFEAAINQGVAAPSAKIAGGVDKAGLGDGSNLVFVPITPCRIADSRKADEGKLQRNVVRSYYKYPISNHGAESGCGSDHYSSIGNGDGISPALALTVTATQAEGSGHLSIKPFSFFSSFSETSVLNFRPGETIANSTVVAARTMDAPNLPDFWITPSQPCT
;
A
#
# COMPACT_ATOMS: atom_id res chain seq x y z
N MET A 1 -28.53 -48.29 -17.26
CA MET A 1 -27.95 -47.38 -16.26
C MET A 1 -27.83 -46.01 -16.91
N ALA A 2 -28.70 -45.08 -16.51
CA ALA A 2 -28.69 -43.71 -17.02
C ALA A 2 -27.66 -42.91 -16.21
N VAL A 3 -26.78 -42.19 -16.91
CA VAL A 3 -25.79 -41.29 -16.29
C VAL A 3 -26.37 -39.89 -16.34
N SER A 4 -26.66 -39.33 -15.16
CA SER A 4 -27.13 -37.95 -14.99
C SER A 4 -26.00 -36.96 -15.25
N ALA A 5 -26.27 -35.94 -16.07
CA ALA A 5 -25.37 -34.81 -16.28
C ALA A 5 -25.42 -33.83 -15.09
N PRO A 6 -24.31 -33.15 -14.74
CA PRO A 6 -24.31 -32.15 -13.67
C PRO A 6 -24.96 -30.84 -14.13
N ALA A 7 -25.73 -30.23 -13.22
CA ALA A 7 -26.39 -28.95 -13.44
C ALA A 7 -25.37 -27.81 -13.58
N GLN A 8 -25.48 -27.04 -14.67
CA GLN A 8 -24.78 -25.75 -14.81
C GLN A 8 -25.49 -24.72 -13.93
N GLU A 9 -24.82 -24.24 -12.88
CA GLU A 9 -25.20 -23.02 -12.18
C GLU A 9 -25.08 -21.83 -13.13
N GLN A 10 -26.23 -21.27 -13.53
CA GLN A 10 -26.31 -20.02 -14.25
C GLN A 10 -25.86 -18.89 -13.31
N HIS A 11 -24.61 -18.46 -13.42
CA HIS A 11 -24.18 -17.17 -12.89
C HIS A 11 -24.94 -16.07 -13.64
N MET A 12 -26.02 -15.55 -13.03
CA MET A 12 -26.66 -14.33 -13.53
C MET A 12 -25.68 -13.16 -13.34
N PRO A 13 -25.43 -12.33 -14.36
CA PRO A 13 -24.63 -11.13 -14.20
C PRO A 13 -25.37 -10.18 -13.25
N GLN A 14 -24.74 -9.82 -12.13
CA GLN A 14 -25.23 -8.73 -11.31
C GLN A 14 -25.15 -7.45 -12.15
N SER A 15 -26.29 -6.79 -12.33
CA SER A 15 -26.37 -5.49 -13.00
C SER A 15 -25.56 -4.46 -12.23
N GLU A 16 -24.69 -3.72 -12.92
CA GLU A 16 -23.93 -2.63 -12.31
C GLU A 16 -24.90 -1.57 -11.74
N PRO A 17 -24.62 -1.04 -10.53
CA PRO A 17 -25.47 -0.03 -9.91
C PRO A 17 -25.47 1.24 -10.77
N THR A 18 -26.66 1.81 -10.95
CA THR A 18 -26.89 3.05 -11.68
C THR A 18 -26.15 4.22 -11.01
N GLN A 19 -25.86 5.28 -11.78
CA GLN A 19 -25.24 6.50 -11.22
C GLN A 19 -26.05 7.08 -10.06
N SER A 20 -27.38 7.00 -10.09
CA SER A 20 -28.25 7.44 -8.99
C SER A 20 -28.09 6.59 -7.73
N GLU A 21 -27.90 5.28 -7.86
CA GLU A 21 -27.68 4.38 -6.73
C GLU A 21 -26.28 4.60 -6.12
N GLN A 22 -25.28 4.86 -6.96
CA GLN A 22 -23.93 5.21 -6.50
C GLN A 22 -23.92 6.54 -5.74
N ALA A 23 -24.65 7.56 -6.23
CA ALA A 23 -24.78 8.84 -5.55
C ALA A 23 -25.47 8.70 -4.19
N ALA A 24 -26.59 7.97 -4.13
CA ALA A 24 -27.29 7.71 -2.86
C ALA A 24 -26.44 6.90 -1.86
N ALA A 25 -25.64 5.95 -2.34
CA ALA A 25 -24.72 5.19 -1.50
C ALA A 25 -23.61 6.10 -0.93
N PHE A 26 -23.14 7.07 -1.71
CA PHE A 26 -22.16 8.05 -1.24
C PHE A 26 -22.75 9.01 -0.20
N ASP A 27 -23.97 9.51 -0.41
CA ASP A 27 -24.64 10.39 0.55
C ASP A 27 -24.89 9.66 1.88
N ASN A 28 -25.35 8.41 1.84
CA ASN A 28 -25.52 7.57 3.03
C ASN A 28 -24.18 7.30 3.73
N TRP A 29 -23.10 7.08 2.97
CA TRP A 29 -21.76 6.96 3.55
C TRP A 29 -21.31 8.27 4.21
N LEU A 30 -21.55 9.43 3.59
CA LEU A 30 -21.22 10.74 4.16
C LEU A 30 -21.98 11.01 5.46
N GLU A 31 -23.27 10.68 5.54
CA GLU A 31 -24.05 10.81 6.77
C GLU A 31 -23.49 9.94 7.91
N GLN A 32 -23.01 8.74 7.58
CA GLN A 32 -22.41 7.83 8.55
C GLN A 32 -20.97 8.25 8.93
N ALA A 33 -20.20 8.78 7.98
CA ALA A 33 -18.81 9.17 8.17
C ALA A 33 -18.66 10.55 8.82
N GLY A 34 -19.60 11.46 8.60
CA GLY A 34 -19.56 12.85 9.06
C GLY A 34 -19.28 13.01 10.55
N PRO A 35 -20.04 12.35 11.45
CA PRO A 35 -19.80 12.41 12.89
C PRO A 35 -18.41 11.92 13.30
N ARG A 36 -17.91 10.87 12.64
CA ARG A 36 -16.57 10.32 12.88
C ARG A 36 -15.47 11.27 12.43
N ILE A 37 -15.62 11.90 11.26
CA ILE A 37 -14.69 12.90 10.74
C ILE A 37 -14.63 14.11 11.68
N ALA A 38 -15.80 14.59 12.14
CA ALA A 38 -15.90 15.69 13.09
C ALA A 38 -15.18 15.36 14.40
N TRP A 39 -15.49 14.20 15.00
CA TRP A 39 -14.84 13.74 16.25
C TRP A 39 -13.32 13.65 16.11
N ARG A 40 -12.81 13.11 15.00
CA ARG A 40 -11.35 13.03 14.76
C ARG A 40 -10.74 14.42 14.69
N ASN A 41 -11.31 15.33 13.89
CA ASN A 41 -10.78 16.68 13.75
C ASN A 41 -10.78 17.43 15.09
N ASP A 42 -11.86 17.32 15.86
CA ASP A 42 -11.95 17.94 17.19
C ASP A 42 -10.91 17.37 18.16
N THR A 43 -10.71 16.06 18.14
CA THR A 43 -9.73 15.39 19.00
C THR A 43 -8.29 15.77 18.64
N ILE A 44 -7.98 15.82 17.35
CA ILE A 44 -6.66 16.26 16.86
C ILE A 44 -6.40 17.71 17.27
N ASN A 45 -7.38 18.59 17.04
CA ASN A 45 -7.27 19.99 17.43
C ASN A 45 -7.06 20.15 18.94
N ALA A 46 -7.78 19.38 19.76
CA ALA A 46 -7.63 19.42 21.22
C ALA A 46 -6.22 18.98 21.66
N ILE A 47 -5.66 17.93 21.05
CA ILE A 47 -4.30 17.46 21.37
C ILE A 47 -3.25 18.50 20.94
N VAL A 48 -3.35 19.02 19.72
CA VAL A 48 -2.40 20.04 19.21
C VAL A 48 -2.45 21.30 20.07
N GLN A 49 -3.63 21.79 20.40
CA GLN A 49 -3.80 22.98 21.26
C GLN A 49 -3.21 22.76 22.65
N ARG A 50 -3.40 21.56 23.22
CA ARG A 50 -2.81 21.21 24.52
C ARG A 50 -1.28 21.18 24.49
N MET A 51 -0.68 20.71 23.39
CA MET A 51 0.78 20.61 23.24
C MET A 51 1.44 21.88 22.72
N ALA A 52 0.67 22.84 22.19
CA ALA A 52 1.17 24.09 21.63
C ALA A 52 2.15 24.87 22.53
N PRO A 53 1.94 25.00 23.86
CA PRO A 53 2.89 25.70 24.73
C PRO A 53 4.26 25.02 24.85
N GLN A 54 4.32 23.70 24.68
CA GLN A 54 5.57 22.92 24.72
C GLN A 54 6.29 22.97 23.37
N LEU A 55 5.53 22.88 22.27
CA LEU A 55 6.05 23.00 20.91
C LEU A 55 6.66 24.39 20.67
N ALA A 56 6.06 25.45 21.22
CA ALA A 56 6.58 26.81 21.12
C ALA A 56 7.93 27.03 21.83
N GLN A 57 8.31 26.15 22.75
CA GLN A 57 9.61 26.21 23.44
C GLN A 57 10.71 25.51 22.64
N LEU A 58 10.37 24.77 21.58
CA LEU A 58 11.34 24.13 20.71
C LEU A 58 11.93 25.15 19.72
N PRO A 59 13.21 25.02 19.35
CA PRO A 59 13.87 25.94 18.41
C PRO A 59 13.16 26.05 17.04
N GLU A 60 12.35 25.07 16.68
CA GLU A 60 11.65 24.94 15.39
C GLU A 60 10.11 24.97 15.49
N GLY A 61 9.54 25.44 16.62
CA GLY A 61 8.16 25.14 17.05
C GLY A 61 6.98 25.28 16.05
N GLY A 62 7.13 25.97 14.92
CA GLY A 62 6.14 26.03 13.85
C GLY A 62 6.06 24.77 12.96
N THR A 63 7.20 24.14 12.63
CA THR A 63 7.23 22.90 11.84
C THR A 63 6.76 21.71 12.67
N THR A 64 7.11 21.70 13.96
CA THR A 64 6.77 20.61 14.88
C THR A 64 5.27 20.46 15.14
N ALA A 65 4.50 21.55 15.14
CA ALA A 65 3.04 21.49 15.31
C ALA A 65 2.32 20.91 14.08
N ALA A 66 2.79 21.25 12.88
CA ALA A 66 2.27 20.68 11.64
C ALA A 66 2.61 19.19 11.53
N ASP A 67 3.84 18.81 11.91
CA ASP A 67 4.29 17.41 11.93
C ASP A 67 3.50 16.57 12.96
N LEU A 68 3.23 17.14 14.13
CA LEU A 68 2.35 16.54 15.14
C LEU A 68 0.94 16.31 14.61
N ALA A 69 0.33 17.34 14.00
CA ALA A 69 -1.01 17.22 13.42
C ALA A 69 -1.06 16.14 12.33
N MET A 70 -0.07 16.11 11.44
CA MET A 70 0.07 15.06 10.42
C MET A 70 0.22 13.67 11.04
N GLY A 71 1.00 13.53 12.12
CA GLY A 71 1.12 12.27 12.87
C GLY A 71 -0.20 11.81 13.46
N LEU A 72 -0.96 12.72 14.08
CA LEU A 72 -2.27 12.43 14.67
C LEU A 72 -3.32 12.03 13.63
N HIS A 73 -3.32 12.66 12.45
CA HIS A 73 -4.21 12.29 11.35
C HIS A 73 -4.00 10.84 10.88
N ARG A 74 -2.80 10.28 11.09
CA ARG A 74 -2.42 8.91 10.72
C ARG A 74 -2.78 7.86 11.77
N MET A 75 -3.24 8.25 12.97
CA MET A 75 -3.61 7.33 14.05
C MET A 75 -4.97 6.67 13.83
N SER A 76 -5.16 5.43 14.29
CA SER A 76 -6.51 4.85 14.42
C SER A 76 -7.35 5.63 15.45
N ASP A 77 -8.67 5.43 15.45
CA ASP A 77 -9.54 6.10 16.44
C ASP A 77 -9.19 5.69 17.88
N GLY A 78 -8.84 4.41 18.09
CA GLY A 78 -8.41 3.93 19.42
C GLY A 78 -7.10 4.56 19.87
N GLN A 79 -6.13 4.71 18.96
CA GLN A 79 -4.86 5.39 19.24
C GLN A 79 -5.06 6.88 19.47
N LEU A 80 -5.93 7.54 18.68
CA LEU A 80 -6.26 8.95 18.85
C LEU A 80 -7.00 9.19 20.17
N GLN A 81 -7.88 8.28 20.57
CA GLN A 81 -8.52 8.31 21.88
C GLN A 81 -7.50 8.10 23.01
N ALA A 82 -6.57 7.15 22.86
CA ALA A 82 -5.51 6.92 23.86
C ALA A 82 -4.55 8.12 23.95
N ALA A 83 -4.24 8.74 22.81
CA ALA A 83 -3.45 9.97 22.72
C ALA A 83 -4.03 11.11 23.59
N THR A 84 -5.36 11.15 23.77
CA THR A 84 -5.99 12.16 24.63
C THR A 84 -5.54 12.07 26.09
N ALA A 85 -5.04 10.93 26.57
CA ALA A 85 -4.58 10.74 27.94
C ALA A 85 -3.21 11.39 28.24
N HIS A 86 -2.40 11.66 27.21
CA HIS A 86 -1.04 12.17 27.39
C HIS A 86 -1.00 13.71 27.48
N GLN A 87 -0.44 14.23 28.57
CA GLN A 87 -0.38 15.67 28.86
C GLN A 87 0.96 16.32 28.45
N GLN A 88 2.02 15.53 28.31
CA GLN A 88 3.37 16.00 27.97
C GLN A 88 3.79 15.44 26.62
N LEU A 89 4.48 16.28 25.82
CA LEU A 89 4.98 15.92 24.50
C LEU A 89 5.94 14.74 24.55
N LEU A 90 6.85 14.69 25.53
CA LEU A 90 7.80 13.58 25.69
C LEU A 90 7.11 12.25 26.00
N ASP A 91 6.11 12.24 26.90
CA ASP A 91 5.34 11.04 27.23
C ASP A 91 4.49 10.58 26.04
N PHE A 92 4.01 11.54 25.25
CA PHE A 92 3.24 11.29 24.05
C PHE A 92 4.10 10.71 22.93
N GLU A 93 5.28 11.28 22.67
CA GLU A 93 6.27 10.75 21.71
C GLU A 93 6.75 9.36 22.10
N ALA A 94 7.03 9.13 23.39
CA ALA A 94 7.36 7.80 23.90
C ALA A 94 6.22 6.80 23.66
N ALA A 95 4.96 7.19 23.89
CA ALA A 95 3.81 6.34 23.66
C ALA A 95 3.57 6.05 22.17
N ILE A 96 3.78 7.03 21.28
CA ILE A 96 3.74 6.82 19.83
C ILE A 96 4.83 5.82 19.41
N ASN A 97 6.06 6.04 19.84
CA ASN A 97 7.22 5.22 19.46
C ASN A 97 7.16 3.81 20.08
N GLN A 98 6.43 3.64 21.19
CA GLN A 98 6.18 2.35 21.83
C GLN A 98 4.85 1.70 21.39
N GLY A 99 4.09 2.32 20.49
CA GLY A 99 2.86 1.78 19.92
C GLY A 99 1.69 1.66 20.91
N VAL A 100 1.40 2.73 21.66
CA VAL A 100 0.35 2.89 22.70
C VAL A 100 -0.46 1.64 23.00
N ALA A 101 0.01 0.89 23.99
CA ALA A 101 -0.79 -0.06 24.75
C ALA A 101 -1.92 0.71 25.47
N ALA A 102 -3.16 0.54 24.99
CA ALA A 102 -4.33 0.85 25.81
C ALA A 102 -4.31 -0.05 27.07
N PRO A 103 -4.79 0.44 28.24
CA PRO A 103 -4.99 -0.43 29.40
C PRO A 103 -5.90 -1.59 28.99
N SER A 104 -5.35 -2.79 29.12
CA SER A 104 -5.88 -4.02 28.54
C SER A 104 -7.19 -4.42 29.21
N ALA A 105 -8.32 -3.98 28.65
CA ALA A 105 -9.54 -4.78 28.73
C ALA A 105 -9.30 -6.01 27.85
N LYS A 106 -9.09 -7.18 28.47
CA LYS A 106 -9.00 -8.47 27.77
C LYS A 106 -10.26 -8.67 26.91
N ILE A 107 -10.16 -8.42 25.60
CA ILE A 107 -11.04 -9.03 24.63
C ILE A 107 -10.52 -10.46 24.42
N ALA A 108 -11.35 -11.44 24.75
CA ALA A 108 -11.05 -12.85 24.48
C ALA A 108 -11.13 -13.07 22.96
N GLY A 109 -9.97 -13.14 22.32
CA GLY A 109 -9.82 -13.28 20.85
C GLY A 109 -8.81 -12.24 20.36
N GLY A 110 -7.59 -12.70 20.11
CA GLY A 110 -6.38 -11.86 20.11
C GLY A 110 -6.36 -10.68 19.14
N VAL A 111 -5.55 -9.69 19.49
CA VAL A 111 -5.04 -8.64 18.60
C VAL A 111 -3.82 -7.99 19.25
N ASP A 112 -2.63 -8.42 18.83
CA ASP A 112 -1.37 -7.71 19.00
C ASP A 112 -1.09 -6.87 17.74
N LYS A 113 -0.56 -5.66 17.96
CA LYS A 113 -0.21 -4.61 16.97
C LYS A 113 -1.37 -4.04 16.13
N ALA A 114 -2.03 -3.01 16.65
CA ALA A 114 -2.72 -1.98 15.86
C ALA A 114 -2.13 -0.61 16.26
N GLY A 115 -1.76 0.32 15.37
CA GLY A 115 -1.89 0.31 13.93
C GLY A 115 -1.08 1.44 13.27
N LEU A 116 -0.48 1.09 12.14
CA LEU A 116 -0.42 1.92 10.95
C LEU A 116 -1.25 1.16 9.91
N GLY A 117 -2.57 1.23 10.07
CA GLY A 117 -3.51 0.37 9.38
C GLY A 117 -3.66 -1.01 10.05
N ASP A 118 -4.88 -1.35 10.43
CA ASP A 118 -5.34 -2.73 10.41
C ASP A 118 -5.88 -3.02 9.00
N GLY A 119 -6.11 -4.28 8.61
CA GLY A 119 -6.44 -4.68 7.23
C GLY A 119 -7.66 -4.03 6.55
N SER A 120 -8.28 -3.02 7.17
CA SER A 120 -9.34 -2.16 6.64
C SER A 120 -8.95 -0.66 6.53
N ASN A 121 -7.89 -0.20 7.20
CA ASN A 121 -7.39 1.17 7.16
C ASN A 121 -6.09 1.26 6.34
N LEU A 122 -6.21 1.36 5.02
CA LEU A 122 -5.06 1.56 4.11
C LEU A 122 -4.46 2.95 4.32
N VAL A 123 -3.25 3.05 4.89
CA VAL A 123 -2.51 4.32 4.96
C VAL A 123 -1.65 4.44 3.70
N PHE A 124 -1.99 5.38 2.81
CA PHE A 124 -1.13 5.74 1.70
C PHE A 124 0.07 6.55 2.22
N VAL A 125 1.27 6.02 2.01
CA VAL A 125 2.52 6.73 2.31
C VAL A 125 3.05 7.31 0.99
N PRO A 126 2.92 8.63 0.75
CA PRO A 126 3.52 9.23 -0.43
C PRO A 126 5.04 9.09 -0.33
N ILE A 127 5.64 8.64 -1.43
CA ILE A 127 7.08 8.67 -1.64
C ILE A 127 7.37 9.50 -2.88
N THR A 128 8.55 10.12 -2.95
CA THR A 128 9.03 10.72 -4.20
C THR A 128 9.08 9.63 -5.28
N PRO A 129 8.37 9.77 -6.41
CA PRO A 129 8.38 8.75 -7.45
C PRO A 129 9.80 8.50 -7.94
N CYS A 130 10.21 7.24 -7.97
CA CYS A 130 11.53 6.88 -8.45
C CYS A 130 11.51 5.57 -9.22
N ARG A 131 12.48 5.40 -10.12
CA ARG A 131 12.59 4.22 -10.99
C ARG A 131 13.33 3.10 -10.26
N ILE A 132 12.56 2.17 -9.69
CA ILE A 132 13.09 0.98 -8.98
C ILE A 132 13.62 -0.12 -9.91
N ALA A 133 13.27 -0.07 -11.21
CA ALA A 133 13.66 -1.06 -12.20
C ALA A 133 13.66 -0.50 -13.63
N ASP A 134 14.63 -0.92 -14.44
CA ASP A 134 14.70 -0.66 -15.88
C ASP A 134 15.37 -1.82 -16.61
N SER A 135 14.61 -2.68 -17.27
CA SER A 135 15.15 -3.83 -18.01
C SER A 135 16.03 -3.44 -19.20
N ARG A 136 16.08 -2.17 -19.59
CA ARG A 136 17.02 -1.69 -20.63
C ARG A 136 18.42 -1.44 -20.07
N LYS A 137 18.53 -1.28 -18.74
CA LYS A 137 19.78 -1.01 -18.01
C LYS A 137 20.14 -2.13 -17.01
N ALA A 138 19.28 -3.14 -16.87
CA ALA A 138 19.52 -4.29 -16.00
C ALA A 138 20.58 -5.22 -16.59
N ASP A 139 21.36 -5.87 -15.73
CA ASP A 139 22.41 -6.81 -16.13
C ASP A 139 21.83 -8.03 -16.86
N GLU A 140 20.63 -8.47 -16.46
CA GLU A 140 19.88 -9.54 -17.13
C GLU A 140 19.27 -9.12 -18.49
N GLY A 141 19.46 -7.87 -18.91
CA GLY A 141 18.97 -7.35 -20.19
C GLY A 141 17.44 -7.22 -20.26
N LYS A 142 16.89 -7.17 -21.48
CA LYS A 142 15.45 -6.98 -21.72
C LYS A 142 14.63 -8.15 -21.15
N LEU A 143 13.39 -7.87 -20.74
CA LEU A 143 12.45 -8.92 -20.32
C LEU A 143 12.19 -9.90 -21.48
N GLN A 144 12.34 -11.20 -21.22
CA GLN A 144 12.17 -12.24 -22.22
C GLN A 144 10.71 -12.73 -22.26
N ARG A 145 10.28 -13.16 -23.45
CA ARG A 145 8.97 -13.75 -23.70
C ARG A 145 8.69 -14.89 -22.72
N ASN A 146 7.55 -14.82 -22.03
CA ASN A 146 7.03 -15.84 -21.12
C ASN A 146 8.02 -16.25 -20.01
N VAL A 147 9.00 -15.39 -19.71
CA VAL A 147 9.97 -15.59 -18.62
C VAL A 147 9.61 -14.68 -17.48
N VAL A 148 9.44 -15.28 -16.30
CA VAL A 148 9.23 -14.56 -15.05
C VAL A 148 10.53 -13.88 -14.65
N ARG A 149 10.46 -12.58 -14.31
CA ARG A 149 11.57 -11.86 -13.68
C ARG A 149 11.17 -11.33 -12.32
N SER A 150 12.11 -11.41 -11.39
CA SER A 150 11.99 -11.02 -10.00
C SER A 150 12.45 -9.58 -9.78
N TYR A 151 11.69 -8.83 -8.97
CA TYR A 151 12.00 -7.45 -8.65
C TYR A 151 11.78 -7.18 -7.17
N TYR A 152 12.50 -6.18 -6.66
CA TYR A 152 12.40 -5.70 -5.29
C TYR A 152 11.74 -4.33 -5.28
N LYS A 153 11.10 -4.00 -4.15
CA LYS A 153 10.46 -2.71 -3.90
C LYS A 153 11.46 -1.57 -3.66
N TYR A 154 12.72 -1.91 -3.45
CA TYR A 154 13.84 -0.99 -3.32
C TYR A 154 14.76 -1.12 -4.54
N PRO A 155 15.49 -0.06 -4.91
CA PRO A 155 16.37 -0.13 -6.08
C PRO A 155 17.55 -1.06 -5.83
N ILE A 156 17.83 -1.88 -6.82
CA ILE A 156 19.05 -2.69 -6.90
C ILE A 156 19.71 -2.36 -8.23
N SER A 157 21.02 -2.08 -8.20
CA SER A 157 21.79 -1.68 -9.39
C SER A 157 21.62 -2.64 -10.56
N ASN A 158 21.64 -3.95 -10.28
CA ASN A 158 21.57 -5.01 -11.29
C ASN A 158 20.21 -5.06 -12.01
N HIS A 159 19.19 -4.39 -11.46
CA HIS A 159 17.86 -4.24 -12.07
C HIS A 159 17.72 -2.96 -12.90
N GLY A 160 18.80 -2.19 -13.09
CA GLY A 160 18.80 -0.95 -13.86
C GLY A 160 18.12 0.22 -13.13
N ALA A 161 18.01 0.13 -11.80
CA ALA A 161 17.39 1.14 -10.98
C ALA A 161 18.18 2.46 -10.98
N GLU A 162 17.48 3.57 -10.75
CA GLU A 162 18.10 4.89 -10.65
C GLU A 162 18.81 5.07 -9.29
N SER A 163 20.02 5.63 -9.31
CA SER A 163 20.80 5.91 -8.09
C SER A 163 20.07 6.93 -7.22
N GLY A 164 19.97 6.67 -5.91
CA GLY A 164 19.29 7.55 -4.96
C GLY A 164 17.77 7.33 -4.85
N CYS A 165 17.21 6.37 -5.59
CA CYS A 165 15.84 5.93 -5.35
C CYS A 165 15.76 5.28 -3.94
N GLY A 166 14.81 5.68 -3.10
CA GLY A 166 14.56 5.04 -1.80
C GLY A 166 15.69 5.01 -0.76
N SER A 167 16.81 5.72 -0.95
CA SER A 167 17.94 5.77 0.02
C SER A 167 17.52 6.32 1.38
N ASP A 168 16.51 7.19 1.37
CA ASP A 168 16.04 7.95 2.53
C ASP A 168 14.83 7.25 3.19
N HIS A 169 14.31 6.21 2.53
CA HIS A 169 13.03 5.56 2.81
C HIS A 169 13.12 4.03 2.86
N TYR A 170 14.34 3.50 2.94
CA TYR A 170 14.58 2.06 3.06
C TYR A 170 13.87 1.45 4.29
N SER A 171 13.61 2.26 5.34
CA SER A 171 12.81 1.87 6.50
C SER A 171 11.29 1.99 6.28
N SER A 172 10.81 3.01 5.55
CA SER A 172 9.38 3.26 5.35
C SER A 172 8.73 2.38 4.28
N ILE A 173 9.52 1.74 3.42
CA ILE A 173 9.06 0.72 2.45
C ILE A 173 9.04 -0.70 3.08
N GLY A 174 9.21 -0.79 4.40
CA GLY A 174 8.89 -1.98 5.21
C GLY A 174 10.04 -2.98 5.28
N ASN A 175 11.03 -2.68 6.11
CA ASN A 175 12.08 -3.62 6.52
C ASN A 175 12.05 -3.97 8.02
N GLY A 176 10.99 -3.61 8.76
CA GLY A 176 11.00 -3.69 10.23
C GLY A 176 9.81 -4.37 10.91
N ASP A 177 8.62 -4.38 10.31
CA ASP A 177 7.39 -4.64 11.08
C ASP A 177 6.50 -5.77 10.56
N GLY A 178 6.89 -6.51 9.51
CA GLY A 178 6.09 -7.61 8.98
C GLY A 178 4.76 -7.22 8.31
N ILE A 179 4.47 -5.92 8.16
CA ILE A 179 3.34 -5.43 7.37
C ILE A 179 3.76 -5.35 5.90
N SER A 180 3.04 -6.04 5.03
CA SER A 180 3.31 -6.11 3.59
C SER A 180 2.73 -4.86 2.91
N PRO A 181 3.55 -3.90 2.44
CA PRO A 181 3.01 -2.74 1.77
C PRO A 181 2.44 -3.13 0.40
N ALA A 182 1.38 -2.44 -0.02
CA ALA A 182 1.02 -2.43 -1.43
C ALA A 182 1.80 -1.33 -2.13
N LEU A 183 2.36 -1.64 -3.30
CA LEU A 183 3.13 -0.71 -4.13
C LEU A 183 2.21 -0.13 -5.20
N ALA A 184 2.05 1.19 -5.20
CA ALA A 184 1.51 1.90 -6.36
C ALA A 184 2.63 2.10 -7.38
N LEU A 185 2.52 1.42 -8.53
CA LEU A 185 3.55 1.38 -9.56
C LEU A 185 3.06 2.00 -10.86
N THR A 186 3.93 2.72 -11.54
CA THR A 186 3.78 3.03 -12.97
C THR A 186 4.70 2.11 -13.75
N VAL A 187 4.11 1.35 -14.67
CA VAL A 187 4.80 0.35 -15.49
C VAL A 187 4.81 0.86 -16.91
N THR A 188 5.96 0.82 -17.57
CA THR A 188 6.12 1.29 -18.96
C THR A 188 6.76 0.20 -19.81
N ALA A 189 6.03 -0.24 -20.84
CA ALA A 189 6.62 -1.05 -21.91
C ALA A 189 7.14 -0.09 -22.98
N THR A 190 8.45 -0.13 -23.23
CA THR A 190 9.10 0.70 -24.26
C THR A 190 9.69 -0.19 -25.33
N GLN A 191 9.36 0.04 -26.60
CA GLN A 191 9.97 -0.66 -27.73
C GLN A 191 9.85 -2.19 -27.62
N ALA A 192 8.64 -2.69 -27.33
CA ALA A 192 8.41 -4.13 -27.33
C ALA A 192 8.71 -4.72 -28.72
N GLU A 193 9.24 -5.94 -28.77
CA GLU A 193 9.57 -6.63 -30.03
C GLU A 193 8.42 -7.51 -30.56
N GLY A 194 7.44 -7.79 -29.70
CA GLY A 194 6.25 -8.58 -30.02
C GLY A 194 5.03 -8.04 -29.29
N SER A 195 3.83 -8.43 -29.73
CA SER A 195 2.58 -8.12 -29.03
C SER A 195 2.40 -9.03 -27.81
N GLY A 196 1.76 -8.53 -26.77
CA GLY A 196 1.45 -9.32 -25.58
C GLY A 196 0.92 -8.47 -24.44
N HIS A 197 1.07 -8.99 -23.23
CA HIS A 197 0.75 -8.26 -22.01
C HIS A 197 1.77 -8.50 -20.90
N LEU A 198 1.93 -7.50 -20.03
CA LEU A 198 2.67 -7.65 -18.79
C LEU A 198 1.71 -8.06 -17.68
N SER A 199 2.09 -9.10 -16.95
CA SER A 199 1.46 -9.49 -15.69
C SER A 199 2.42 -9.14 -14.56
N ILE A 200 1.90 -8.56 -13.49
CA ILE A 200 2.65 -8.28 -12.27
C ILE A 200 1.92 -8.89 -11.09
N LYS A 201 2.64 -9.65 -10.27
CA LYS A 201 2.07 -10.32 -9.11
C LYS A 201 3.02 -10.33 -7.92
N PRO A 202 2.49 -10.43 -6.70
CA PRO A 202 3.34 -10.63 -5.52
C PRO A 202 4.20 -11.88 -5.67
N PHE A 203 5.39 -11.86 -5.09
CA PHE A 203 6.19 -13.08 -4.98
C PHE A 203 5.45 -14.12 -4.12
N SER A 204 5.40 -15.37 -4.57
CA SER A 204 4.82 -16.48 -3.81
C SER A 204 5.63 -17.76 -4.02
N PHE A 205 5.94 -18.48 -2.95
CA PHE A 205 6.56 -19.80 -3.03
C PHE A 205 5.65 -20.87 -3.63
N PHE A 206 4.34 -20.71 -3.44
CA PHE A 206 3.34 -21.62 -3.94
C PHE A 206 2.81 -21.04 -5.24
N SER A 207 3.30 -21.58 -6.34
CA SER A 207 3.05 -21.15 -7.70
C SER A 207 1.57 -21.29 -8.05
N SER A 208 0.83 -20.18 -7.98
CA SER A 208 -0.30 -19.93 -8.86
C SER A 208 0.06 -18.79 -9.81
N PHE A 209 0.06 -19.08 -11.10
CA PHE A 209 0.15 -18.06 -12.15
C PHE A 209 -1.28 -17.64 -12.45
N SER A 210 -1.71 -16.51 -11.87
CA SER A 210 -2.87 -15.81 -12.39
C SER A 210 -2.39 -14.92 -13.54
N GLU A 211 -2.94 -15.10 -14.74
CA GLU A 211 -2.59 -14.34 -15.94
C GLU A 211 -3.36 -13.02 -16.03
N THR A 212 -3.35 -12.22 -14.96
CA THR A 212 -4.00 -10.91 -14.97
C THR A 212 -3.10 -9.90 -15.68
N SER A 213 -3.58 -9.38 -16.80
CA SER A 213 -2.90 -8.31 -17.54
C SER A 213 -2.93 -6.99 -16.79
N VAL A 214 -1.75 -6.40 -16.59
CA VAL A 214 -1.57 -5.03 -16.10
C VAL A 214 -1.38 -4.06 -17.26
N LEU A 215 -0.73 -4.48 -18.34
CA LEU A 215 -0.43 -3.62 -19.48
C LEU A 215 -0.36 -4.44 -20.76
N ASN A 216 -1.26 -4.16 -21.71
CA ASN A 216 -1.16 -4.70 -23.06
C ASN A 216 -0.19 -3.85 -23.88
N PHE A 217 0.66 -4.48 -24.69
CA PHE A 217 1.66 -3.78 -25.50
C PHE A 217 1.73 -4.35 -26.92
N ARG A 218 2.13 -3.49 -27.87
CA ARG A 218 2.38 -3.83 -29.27
C ARG A 218 3.82 -3.50 -29.68
N PRO A 219 4.32 -4.12 -30.76
CA PRO A 219 5.66 -3.86 -31.25
C PRO A 219 5.90 -2.38 -31.52
N GLY A 220 7.05 -1.85 -31.08
CA GLY A 220 7.48 -0.47 -31.35
C GLY A 220 6.77 0.62 -30.55
N GLU A 221 5.71 0.31 -29.79
CA GLU A 221 5.01 1.30 -28.99
C GLU A 221 5.74 1.58 -27.65
N THR A 222 5.52 2.78 -27.12
CA THR A 222 5.82 3.13 -25.73
C THR A 222 4.50 3.42 -25.02
N ILE A 223 4.11 2.53 -24.12
CA ILE A 223 2.85 2.61 -23.41
C ILE A 223 3.09 2.40 -21.92
N ALA A 224 2.34 3.14 -21.10
CA ALA A 224 2.40 3.06 -19.65
C ALA A 224 1.02 2.79 -19.06
N ASN A 225 0.99 2.07 -17.94
CA ASN A 225 -0.19 1.93 -17.09
C ASN A 225 0.22 1.99 -15.61
N SER A 226 -0.69 2.46 -14.76
CA SER A 226 -0.50 2.43 -13.31
C SER A 226 -1.25 1.24 -12.71
N THR A 227 -0.67 0.62 -11.69
CA THR A 227 -1.25 -0.53 -10.99
C THR A 227 -0.87 -0.52 -9.51
N VAL A 228 -1.57 -1.31 -8.71
CA VAL A 228 -1.25 -1.54 -7.31
C VAL A 228 -0.93 -3.03 -7.13
N VAL A 229 0.23 -3.34 -6.56
CA VAL A 229 0.70 -4.71 -6.37
C VAL A 229 1.07 -4.90 -4.90
N ALA A 230 0.52 -5.93 -4.25
CA ALA A 230 0.98 -6.29 -2.91
C ALA A 230 2.45 -6.72 -2.98
N ALA A 231 3.29 -6.16 -2.10
CA ALA A 231 4.62 -6.71 -1.86
C ALA A 231 4.49 -8.05 -1.11
N ARG A 232 5.53 -8.87 -1.20
CA ARG A 232 5.62 -10.16 -0.48
C ARG A 232 5.20 -10.03 0.99
N THR A 233 4.66 -11.11 1.53
CA THR A 233 4.13 -11.17 2.91
C THR A 233 5.10 -11.66 3.96
N MET A 234 6.34 -11.96 3.60
CA MET A 234 7.33 -12.56 4.50
C MET A 234 8.64 -11.78 4.48
N ASP A 235 9.10 -11.35 5.67
CA ASP A 235 10.41 -10.71 5.87
C ASP A 235 11.53 -11.75 5.78
N ALA A 236 11.96 -12.06 4.56
CA ALA A 236 13.17 -12.83 4.29
C ALA A 236 14.13 -11.97 3.45
N PRO A 237 15.27 -11.50 3.97
CA PRO A 237 16.05 -10.39 3.40
C PRO A 237 16.61 -10.59 1.97
N ASN A 238 16.38 -11.73 1.31
CA ASN A 238 16.91 -12.03 -0.02
C ASN A 238 15.86 -12.48 -1.07
N LEU A 239 14.57 -12.45 -0.74
CA LEU A 239 13.52 -12.81 -1.71
C LEU A 239 13.00 -11.58 -2.46
N PRO A 240 12.60 -11.69 -3.72
CA PRO A 240 11.97 -10.57 -4.42
C PRO A 240 10.58 -10.26 -3.82
N ASP A 241 10.12 -9.04 -4.05
CA ASP A 241 8.81 -8.57 -3.57
C ASP A 241 7.68 -8.93 -4.54
N PHE A 242 7.99 -8.87 -5.84
CA PHE A 242 7.04 -9.15 -6.90
C PHE A 242 7.72 -9.73 -8.14
N TRP A 243 6.89 -10.32 -8.99
CA TRP A 243 7.27 -10.88 -10.26
C TRP A 243 6.63 -10.09 -11.40
N ILE A 244 7.38 -9.90 -12.48
CA ILE A 244 6.88 -9.41 -13.76
C ILE A 244 7.01 -10.53 -14.79
N THR A 245 6.01 -10.71 -15.64
CA THR A 245 6.05 -11.68 -16.75
C THR A 245 5.48 -11.04 -18.00
N PRO A 246 6.25 -10.96 -19.10
CA PRO A 246 5.71 -10.62 -20.42
C PRO A 246 5.10 -11.87 -21.06
N SER A 247 3.78 -11.96 -21.05
CA SER A 247 3.05 -13.03 -21.72
C SER A 247 2.86 -12.68 -23.19
N GLN A 248 3.46 -13.46 -24.08
CA GLN A 248 3.32 -13.30 -25.54
C GLN A 248 2.98 -14.64 -26.18
N PRO A 249 1.98 -14.70 -27.08
CA PRO A 249 1.54 -15.94 -27.72
C PRO A 249 2.67 -16.53 -28.56
N CYS A 250 2.97 -17.83 -28.38
CA CYS A 250 3.94 -18.53 -29.23
C CYS A 250 3.52 -18.39 -30.70
N THR A 251 4.38 -17.75 -31.49
CA THR A 251 4.23 -17.60 -32.94
C THR A 251 4.93 -18.74 -33.65
#